data_AF-A0A9P1HFZ5-F1
#
_entry.id   AF-A0A9P1HFZ5-F1
#
_cell.length_a   1.000
_cell.length_b   1.000
_cell.length_c   1.000
_cell.angle_alpha   90.00
_cell.angle_beta   90.00
_cell.angle_gamma   90.00
#
_symmetry.space_group_name_H-M   'P 1'
#
loop_
_entity.id
_entity.type
_entity.pdbx_description
1 polymer ?
#
loop_
_entity_poly.entity_id
_entity_poly.type
_entity_poly.pdbx_seq_one_letter_code
_entity_poly.pdbx_strand_id
1 'polypeptide(L)'
;MDFDKDGGNAVISSIQRNIQELNQQVINLEALLSSLNEERNRDQFNEVAQQAQRLSKEINTLMKNLVDISNNEKSLRIQRARLQEEYISVLNRLQACQRKAAKIEQSSMKRARDAVAQDEAAYRSIESDPIGGQQRAQVQKQQQIDMKELQERQLSLRQLEQDIGDVNQIFAELSRIVHSQGELVDSIEANVEQAQIRVTQGASNVEQAVYYNHKARQKKMLLVAFLTILIFIIGLTIYLAR
;
A
#
# COMPACT_ATOMS: atom_id res chain seq x y z
N MET A 1 32.71 -10.94 -9.34
CA MET A 1 31.36 -11.44 -9.67
C MET A 1 30.40 -11.44 -8.48
N ASP A 2 30.87 -11.34 -7.22
CA ASP A 2 29.96 -11.31 -6.05
C ASP A 2 29.41 -9.91 -5.70
N PHE A 3 30.13 -8.83 -6.03
CA PHE A 3 29.66 -7.45 -5.77
C PHE A 3 28.36 -7.09 -6.51
N ASP A 4 28.17 -7.56 -7.75
CA ASP A 4 26.94 -7.28 -8.52
C ASP A 4 25.73 -8.08 -7.99
N LYS A 5 25.99 -9.26 -7.41
CA LYS A 5 24.95 -10.11 -6.79
C LYS A 5 24.39 -9.48 -5.52
N ASP A 6 25.26 -8.93 -4.68
CA ASP A 6 24.84 -8.26 -3.44
C ASP A 6 24.03 -6.99 -3.75
N GLY A 7 24.42 -6.23 -4.78
CA GLY A 7 23.64 -5.10 -5.29
C GLY A 7 22.27 -5.51 -5.85
N GLY A 8 22.22 -6.55 -6.69
CA GLY A 8 20.98 -7.07 -7.26
C GLY A 8 20.00 -7.58 -6.20
N ASN A 9 20.49 -8.33 -5.20
CA ASN A 9 19.66 -8.84 -4.10
C ASN A 9 19.11 -7.73 -3.19
N ALA A 10 19.88 -6.65 -2.97
CA ALA A 10 19.39 -5.48 -2.22
C ALA A 10 18.28 -4.73 -2.98
N VAL A 11 18.40 -4.58 -4.31
CA VAL A 11 17.37 -3.98 -5.15
C VAL A 11 16.09 -4.83 -5.14
N ILE A 12 16.21 -6.15 -5.29
CA ILE A 12 15.09 -7.11 -5.22
C ILE A 12 14.34 -6.98 -3.89
N SER A 13 15.07 -6.98 -2.77
CA SER A 13 14.48 -6.88 -1.44
C SER A 13 13.72 -5.57 -1.25
N SER A 14 14.24 -4.48 -1.83
CA SER A 14 13.61 -3.17 -1.78
C SER A 14 12.34 -3.13 -2.64
N ILE A 15 12.38 -3.69 -3.85
CA ILE A 15 11.19 -3.82 -4.71
C ILE A 15 10.11 -4.63 -4.00
N GLN A 16 10.46 -5.78 -3.42
CA GLN A 16 9.50 -6.66 -2.75
C GLN A 16 8.81 -5.94 -1.57
N ARG A 17 9.59 -5.25 -0.73
CA ARG A 17 9.04 -4.45 0.38
C ARG A 17 8.09 -3.36 -0.15
N ASN A 18 8.51 -2.62 -1.18
CA ASN A 18 7.70 -1.54 -1.72
C ASN A 18 6.41 -2.06 -2.39
N ILE A 19 6.44 -3.22 -3.05
CA ILE A 19 5.24 -3.87 -3.60
C ILE A 19 4.28 -4.27 -2.47
N GLN A 20 4.79 -4.84 -1.37
CA GLN A 20 3.97 -5.19 -0.21
C GLN A 20 3.33 -3.95 0.42
N GLU A 21 4.09 -2.87 0.58
CA GLU A 21 3.58 -1.60 1.09
C GLU A 21 2.53 -1.01 0.14
N LEU A 22 2.79 -1.00 -1.16
CA LEU A 22 1.84 -0.53 -2.18
C LEU A 22 0.54 -1.35 -2.12
N ASN A 23 0.64 -2.67 -2.01
CA ASN A 23 -0.53 -3.54 -1.87
C ASN A 23 -1.34 -3.19 -0.63
N GLN A 24 -0.69 -2.88 0.50
CA GLN A 24 -1.37 -2.42 1.71
C GLN A 24 -2.08 -1.08 1.48
N GLN A 25 -1.44 -0.13 0.79
CA GLN A 25 -2.09 1.14 0.45
C GLN A 25 -3.30 0.93 -0.47
N VAL A 26 -3.22 0.02 -1.44
CA VAL A 26 -4.36 -0.33 -2.31
C VAL A 26 -5.53 -0.91 -1.50
N ILE A 27 -5.26 -1.80 -0.53
CA ILE A 27 -6.29 -2.32 0.37
C ILE A 27 -6.96 -1.19 1.17
N ASN A 28 -6.16 -0.25 1.68
CA ASN A 28 -6.67 0.91 2.40
C ASN A 28 -7.54 1.81 1.50
N LEU A 29 -7.14 2.04 0.24
CA LEU A 29 -7.94 2.77 -0.74
C LEU A 29 -9.26 2.07 -1.04
N GLU A 30 -9.23 0.75 -1.24
CA GLU A 30 -10.44 -0.06 -1.48
C GLU A 30 -11.42 0.02 -0.31
N ALA A 31 -10.92 0.07 0.93
CA ALA A 31 -11.75 0.25 2.12
C ALA A 31 -12.38 1.67 2.18
N LEU A 32 -11.57 2.71 1.98
CA LEU A 32 -12.02 4.11 1.98
C LEU A 32 -13.00 4.43 0.84
N LEU A 33 -12.88 3.73 -0.29
CA LEU A 33 -13.77 3.88 -1.44
C LEU A 33 -15.24 3.62 -1.09
N SER A 34 -15.50 2.72 -0.14
CA SER A 34 -16.86 2.37 0.29
C SER A 34 -17.58 3.51 1.01
N SER A 35 -16.83 4.47 1.56
CA SER A 35 -17.35 5.62 2.31
C SER A 35 -16.83 6.97 1.79
N LEU A 36 -16.43 7.02 0.51
CA LEU A 36 -15.83 8.20 -0.15
C LEU A 36 -16.76 9.43 -0.23
N ASN A 37 -18.06 9.26 0.05
CA ASN A 37 -19.01 10.36 0.09
C ASN A 37 -18.83 11.26 1.32
N GLU A 38 -18.18 10.77 2.38
CA GLU A 38 -17.89 11.54 3.60
C GLU A 38 -16.60 12.36 3.41
N GLU A 39 -16.65 13.65 3.73
CA GLU A 39 -15.55 14.61 3.53
C GLU A 39 -14.24 14.16 4.19
N ARG A 40 -14.29 13.67 5.44
CA ARG A 40 -13.13 13.11 6.16
C ARG A 40 -12.46 11.95 5.43
N ASN A 41 -13.23 11.11 4.76
CA ASN A 41 -12.70 9.94 4.06
C ASN A 41 -12.06 10.32 2.73
N ARG A 42 -12.40 11.49 2.15
CA ARG A 42 -11.77 12.00 0.93
C ARG A 42 -10.35 12.46 1.17
N ASP A 43 -10.10 13.20 2.24
CA ASP A 43 -8.75 13.66 2.57
C ASP A 43 -7.82 12.48 2.84
N GLN A 44 -8.30 11.50 3.62
CA GLN A 44 -7.57 10.26 3.87
C GLN A 44 -7.33 9.47 2.58
N PHE A 45 -8.35 9.37 1.71
CA PHE A 45 -8.21 8.69 0.43
C PHE A 45 -7.14 9.36 -0.44
N ASN A 46 -7.15 10.70 -0.53
CA ASN A 46 -6.18 11.47 -1.30
C ASN A 46 -4.76 11.27 -0.76
N GLU A 47 -4.58 11.26 0.56
CA GLU A 47 -3.27 11.02 1.18
C GLU A 47 -2.74 9.62 0.84
N VAL A 48 -3.56 8.59 1.02
CA VAL A 48 -3.19 7.20 0.70
C VAL A 48 -2.94 7.03 -0.80
N ALA A 49 -3.72 7.71 -1.66
CA ALA A 49 -3.56 7.66 -3.11
C ALA A 49 -2.21 8.25 -3.54
N GLN A 50 -1.81 9.37 -2.93
CA GLN A 50 -0.49 9.97 -3.17
C GLN A 50 0.65 9.06 -2.71
N GLN A 51 0.51 8.38 -1.57
CA GLN A 51 1.50 7.42 -1.09
C GLN A 51 1.63 6.23 -2.07
N ALA A 52 0.50 5.66 -2.50
CA ALA A 52 0.47 4.59 -3.50
C ALA A 52 1.12 5.04 -4.83
N GLN A 53 0.90 6.29 -5.23
CA GLN A 53 1.49 6.86 -6.44
C GLN A 53 3.01 7.01 -6.34
N ARG A 54 3.52 7.47 -5.18
CA ARG A 54 4.96 7.56 -4.91
C ARG A 54 5.62 6.18 -4.94
N LEU A 55 5.06 5.20 -4.23
CA LEU A 55 5.55 3.83 -4.22
C LEU A 55 5.57 3.23 -5.62
N SER A 56 4.54 3.48 -6.43
CA SER A 56 4.49 3.04 -7.82
C SER A 56 5.65 3.61 -8.63
N LYS A 57 5.95 4.91 -8.52
CA LYS A 57 7.10 5.52 -9.24
C LYS A 57 8.44 4.98 -8.77
N GLU A 58 8.58 4.72 -7.46
CA GLU A 58 9.80 4.16 -6.89
C GLU A 58 10.04 2.72 -7.36
N ILE A 59 9.02 1.85 -7.27
CA ILE A 59 9.09 0.47 -7.76
C ILE A 59 9.47 0.44 -9.24
N ASN A 60 8.86 1.32 -10.05
CA ASN A 60 9.17 1.40 -11.47
C ASN A 60 10.64 1.80 -11.73
N THR A 61 11.18 2.74 -10.95
CA THR A 61 12.61 3.14 -11.04
C THR A 61 13.53 1.99 -10.64
N LEU A 62 13.22 1.30 -9.54
CA LEU A 62 13.97 0.13 -9.10
C LEU A 62 13.88 -1.02 -10.10
N MET A 63 12.72 -1.22 -10.73
CA MET A 63 12.53 -2.26 -11.73
C MET A 63 13.39 -2.01 -12.97
N LYS A 64 13.51 -0.75 -13.42
CA LYS A 64 14.45 -0.37 -14.49
C LYS A 64 15.90 -0.66 -14.13
N ASN A 65 16.32 -0.30 -12.91
CA ASN A 65 17.65 -0.64 -12.42
C ASN A 65 17.88 -2.16 -12.36
N LEU A 66 16.88 -2.92 -11.88
CA LEU A 66 16.96 -4.37 -11.84
C LEU A 66 17.09 -4.98 -13.25
N VAL A 67 16.51 -4.38 -14.29
CA VAL A 67 16.75 -4.82 -15.68
C VAL A 67 18.23 -4.77 -16.01
N ASP A 68 18.88 -3.65 -15.75
CA ASP A 68 20.29 -3.43 -16.09
C ASP A 68 21.21 -4.43 -15.35
N ILE A 69 20.96 -4.66 -14.06
CA ILE A 69 21.76 -5.58 -13.22
C ILE A 69 21.49 -7.05 -13.58
N SER A 70 20.24 -7.41 -13.87
CA SER A 70 19.85 -8.81 -14.06
C SER A 70 20.20 -9.39 -15.43
N ASN A 71 20.56 -8.58 -16.43
CA ASN A 71 20.76 -9.05 -17.80
C ASN A 71 21.78 -10.19 -17.92
N ASN A 72 22.84 -10.18 -17.10
CA ASN A 72 23.90 -11.19 -17.15
C ASN A 72 23.71 -12.36 -16.16
N GLU A 73 22.67 -12.34 -15.30
CA GLU A 73 22.48 -13.32 -14.23
C GLU A 73 21.10 -13.98 -14.27
N LYS A 74 21.07 -15.30 -14.55
CA LYS A 74 19.83 -16.08 -14.69
C LYS A 74 18.95 -16.03 -13.42
N SER A 75 19.53 -16.13 -12.23
CA SER A 75 18.82 -16.06 -10.94
C SER A 75 18.11 -14.73 -10.74
N LEU A 76 18.75 -13.62 -11.11
CA LEU A 76 18.15 -12.28 -11.00
C LEU A 76 17.05 -12.08 -12.04
N ARG A 77 17.18 -12.64 -13.26
CA ARG A 77 16.11 -12.60 -14.27
C ARG A 77 14.83 -13.30 -13.82
N ILE A 78 14.94 -14.47 -13.17
CA ILE A 78 13.79 -15.19 -12.61
C ILE A 78 13.09 -14.34 -11.54
N GLN A 79 13.86 -13.74 -10.63
CA GLN A 79 13.30 -12.91 -9.56
C GLN A 79 12.65 -11.64 -10.11
N ARG A 80 13.27 -10.99 -11.10
CA ARG A 80 12.70 -9.85 -11.83
C ARG A 80 11.33 -10.19 -12.44
N ALA A 81 11.23 -11.33 -13.13
CA ALA A 81 9.97 -11.77 -13.75
C ALA A 81 8.84 -11.93 -12.71
N ARG A 82 9.12 -12.60 -11.59
CA ARG A 82 8.15 -12.78 -10.49
C ARG A 82 7.71 -11.45 -9.89
N LEU A 83 8.67 -10.57 -9.58
CA LEU A 83 8.37 -9.24 -9.02
C LEU A 83 7.56 -8.38 -10.00
N GLN A 84 7.82 -8.52 -11.30
CA GLN A 84 7.07 -7.81 -12.33
C GLN A 84 5.61 -8.28 -12.39
N GLU A 85 5.34 -9.57 -12.33
CA GLU A 85 3.98 -10.12 -12.30
C GLU A 85 3.22 -9.63 -11.06
N GLU A 86 3.85 -9.70 -9.88
CA GLU A 86 3.27 -9.21 -8.63
C GLU A 86 2.96 -7.71 -8.71
N TYR A 87 3.91 -6.92 -9.23
CA TYR A 87 3.74 -5.48 -9.39
C TYR A 87 2.59 -5.12 -10.36
N ILE A 88 2.50 -5.80 -11.51
CA ILE A 88 1.40 -5.63 -12.47
C ILE A 88 0.05 -5.94 -11.81
N SER A 89 -0.02 -7.01 -11.02
CA SER A 89 -1.24 -7.38 -10.28
C SER A 89 -1.70 -6.26 -9.33
N VAL A 90 -0.77 -5.70 -8.56
CA VAL A 90 -1.07 -4.60 -7.63
C VAL A 90 -1.44 -3.31 -8.38
N LEU A 91 -0.73 -2.96 -9.46
CA LEU A 91 -1.06 -1.79 -10.28
C LEU A 91 -2.44 -1.87 -10.92
N ASN A 92 -2.86 -3.05 -11.37
CA ASN A 92 -4.20 -3.25 -11.93
C ASN A 92 -5.28 -2.94 -10.88
N ARG A 93 -5.09 -3.39 -9.63
CA ARG A 93 -6.01 -3.08 -8.53
C ARG A 93 -6.00 -1.59 -8.17
N LEU A 94 -4.82 -0.97 -8.09
CA LEU A 94 -4.68 0.47 -7.87
C LEU A 94 -5.48 1.25 -8.94
N GLN A 95 -5.25 0.96 -10.21
CA GLN A 95 -5.92 1.63 -11.31
C GLN A 95 -7.44 1.43 -11.27
N ALA A 96 -7.89 0.21 -10.99
CA ALA A 96 -9.32 -0.09 -10.85
C ALA A 96 -9.95 0.71 -9.70
N CYS A 97 -9.24 0.83 -8.57
CA CYS A 97 -9.67 1.63 -7.43
C CYS A 97 -9.76 3.13 -7.79
N GLN A 98 -8.71 3.70 -8.38
CA GLN A 98 -8.69 5.10 -8.84
C GLN A 98 -9.79 5.41 -9.85
N ARG A 99 -10.05 4.52 -10.82
CA ARG A 99 -11.15 4.69 -11.80
C ARG A 99 -12.53 4.69 -11.13
N LYS A 100 -12.74 3.83 -10.12
CA LYS A 100 -13.99 3.83 -9.34
C LYS A 100 -14.13 5.14 -8.56
N ALA A 101 -13.06 5.61 -7.92
CA ALA A 101 -13.05 6.88 -7.19
C ALA A 101 -13.37 8.07 -8.12
N ALA A 102 -12.74 8.14 -9.29
CA ALA A 102 -12.99 9.16 -10.30
C ALA A 102 -14.46 9.16 -10.75
N LYS A 103 -15.06 7.97 -10.95
CA LYS A 103 -16.49 7.85 -11.32
C LYS A 103 -17.42 8.32 -10.20
N ILE A 104 -17.09 8.01 -8.94
CA ILE A 104 -17.84 8.49 -7.77
C ILE A 104 -17.77 10.02 -7.72
N GLU A 105 -16.57 10.59 -7.83
CA GLU A 105 -16.34 12.04 -7.79
C GLU A 105 -17.04 12.77 -8.94
N GLN A 106 -16.99 12.22 -10.16
CA GLN A 106 -17.71 12.75 -11.31
C GLN A 106 -19.23 12.75 -11.07
N SER A 107 -19.78 11.66 -10.54
CA SER A 107 -21.22 11.55 -10.25
C SER A 107 -21.67 12.48 -9.12
N SER A 108 -20.78 12.72 -8.14
CA SER A 108 -21.04 13.56 -6.98
C SER A 108 -21.02 15.04 -7.40
N MET A 109 -20.04 15.44 -8.23
CA MET A 109 -19.98 16.77 -8.82
C MET A 109 -21.16 17.08 -9.73
N LYS A 110 -21.59 16.13 -10.57
CA LYS A 110 -22.77 16.35 -11.43
C LYS A 110 -24.01 16.66 -10.58
N ARG A 111 -24.26 15.86 -9.53
CA ARG A 111 -25.37 16.09 -8.60
C ARG A 111 -25.27 17.43 -7.88
N ALA A 112 -24.08 17.82 -7.43
CA ALA A 112 -23.87 19.12 -6.78
C ALA A 112 -24.11 20.30 -7.76
N ARG A 113 -23.65 20.20 -9.01
CA ARG A 113 -23.94 21.22 -10.04
C ARG A 113 -25.42 21.33 -10.36
N ASP A 114 -26.11 20.20 -10.50
CA ASP A 114 -27.55 20.17 -10.77
C ASP A 114 -28.34 20.79 -9.61
N ALA A 115 -27.92 20.56 -8.36
CA ALA A 115 -28.52 21.17 -7.17
C ALA A 115 -28.34 22.70 -7.14
N VAL A 116 -27.13 23.20 -7.43
CA VAL A 116 -26.88 24.66 -7.49
C VAL A 116 -27.67 25.31 -8.62
N ALA A 117 -27.78 24.66 -9.78
CA ALA A 117 -28.57 25.18 -10.91
C ALA A 117 -30.09 25.25 -10.59
N GLN A 118 -30.60 24.29 -9.83
CA GLN A 118 -31.99 24.32 -9.35
C GLN A 118 -32.23 25.45 -8.34
N ASP A 119 -31.28 25.67 -7.43
CA ASP A 119 -31.37 26.75 -6.44
C ASP A 119 -31.29 28.13 -7.10
N GLU A 120 -30.44 28.31 -8.12
CA GLU A 120 -30.41 29.52 -8.95
C GLU A 120 -31.74 29.74 -9.70
N ALA A 121 -32.32 28.68 -10.28
CA ALA A 121 -33.58 28.79 -11.01
C ALA A 121 -34.75 29.16 -10.08
N ALA A 122 -34.79 28.57 -8.88
CA ALA A 122 -35.74 28.93 -7.83
C ALA A 122 -35.56 30.39 -7.38
N TYR A 123 -34.31 30.84 -7.21
CA TYR A 123 -34.03 32.22 -6.83
C TYR A 123 -34.47 33.24 -7.89
N ARG A 124 -34.20 32.98 -9.18
CA ARG A 124 -34.68 33.85 -10.29
C ARG A 124 -36.21 33.97 -10.34
N SER A 125 -36.93 32.95 -9.87
CA SER A 125 -38.40 32.98 -9.78
C SER A 125 -38.92 33.77 -8.56
N ILE A 126 -38.09 34.00 -7.53
CA ILE A 126 -38.41 34.79 -6.32
C ILE A 126 -37.97 36.26 -6.48
N GLU A 127 -37.02 36.54 -7.37
CA GLU A 127 -36.43 37.88 -7.61
C GLU A 127 -37.42 38.97 -8.05
N SER A 128 -38.68 38.62 -8.33
CA SER A 128 -39.79 39.56 -8.56
C SER A 128 -40.30 40.30 -7.32
N ASP A 129 -39.84 39.98 -6.10
CA ASP A 129 -40.33 40.58 -4.85
C ASP A 129 -39.28 41.48 -4.14
N PRO A 130 -39.53 42.78 -3.86
CA PRO A 130 -38.50 43.74 -3.43
C PRO A 130 -38.00 43.62 -1.97
N ILE A 131 -38.57 42.74 -1.14
CA ILE A 131 -38.42 42.80 0.34
C ILE A 131 -37.27 41.92 0.90
N GLY A 132 -36.61 41.11 0.07
CA GLY A 132 -35.78 39.97 0.54
C GLY A 132 -34.30 40.19 0.91
N GLY A 133 -33.81 41.40 1.21
CA GLY A 133 -32.36 41.70 1.34
C GLY A 133 -31.53 40.77 2.24
N GLN A 134 -32.10 40.29 3.36
CA GLN A 134 -31.43 39.39 4.31
C GLN A 134 -31.41 37.93 3.82
N GLN A 135 -32.45 37.50 3.08
CA GLN A 135 -32.49 36.21 2.39
C GLN A 135 -31.47 36.16 1.24
N ARG A 136 -31.28 37.27 0.51
CA ARG A 136 -30.28 37.36 -0.57
C ARG A 136 -28.85 37.12 -0.08
N ALA A 137 -28.48 37.73 1.05
CA ALA A 137 -27.13 37.57 1.62
C ALA A 137 -26.86 36.13 2.10
N GLN A 138 -27.88 35.44 2.62
CA GLN A 138 -27.76 34.05 3.07
C GLN A 138 -27.64 33.08 1.90
N VAL A 139 -28.44 33.26 0.84
CA VAL A 139 -28.37 32.46 -0.40
C VAL A 139 -27.03 32.66 -1.09
N GLN A 140 -26.56 33.91 -1.21
CA GLN A 140 -25.28 34.21 -1.84
C GLN A 140 -24.09 33.60 -1.08
N LYS A 141 -24.18 33.54 0.26
CA LYS A 141 -23.17 32.87 1.09
C LYS A 141 -23.20 31.35 0.90
N GLN A 142 -24.38 30.74 0.78
CA GLN A 142 -24.53 29.31 0.52
C GLN A 142 -23.96 28.93 -0.86
N GLN A 143 -24.30 29.71 -1.90
CA GLN A 143 -23.77 29.50 -3.26
C GLN A 143 -22.23 29.58 -3.31
N GLN A 144 -21.61 30.49 -2.55
CA GLN A 144 -20.15 30.58 -2.46
C GLN A 144 -19.52 29.34 -1.81
N ILE A 145 -20.15 28.78 -0.77
CA ILE A 145 -19.70 27.56 -0.10
C ILE A 145 -19.78 26.37 -1.07
N ASP A 146 -20.91 26.22 -1.76
CA ASP A 146 -21.14 25.13 -2.72
C ASP A 146 -20.18 25.21 -3.91
N MET A 147 -19.87 26.43 -4.39
CA MET A 147 -18.88 26.66 -5.44
C MET A 147 -17.45 26.28 -5.03
N LYS A 148 -17.06 26.60 -3.78
CA LYS A 148 -15.76 26.22 -3.26
C LYS A 148 -15.62 24.70 -3.15
N GLU A 149 -16.64 24.03 -2.65
CA GLU A 149 -16.66 22.57 -2.56
C GLU A 149 -16.57 21.92 -3.96
N LEU A 150 -17.33 22.44 -4.93
CA LEU A 150 -17.25 21.99 -6.32
C LEU A 150 -15.85 22.17 -6.93
N GLN A 151 -15.16 23.26 -6.59
CA GLN A 151 -13.80 23.51 -7.06
C GLN A 151 -12.80 22.50 -6.47
N GLU A 152 -12.88 22.23 -5.17
CA GLU A 152 -12.02 21.24 -4.48
C GLU A 152 -12.24 19.83 -5.04
N ARG A 153 -13.50 19.44 -5.27
CA ARG A 153 -13.85 18.18 -5.92
C ARG A 153 -13.31 18.08 -7.36
N GLN A 154 -13.35 19.17 -8.12
CA GLN A 154 -12.80 19.20 -9.47
C GLN A 154 -11.28 19.03 -9.49
N LEU A 155 -10.58 19.61 -8.50
CA LEU A 155 -9.14 19.41 -8.33
C LEU A 155 -8.82 17.95 -7.99
N SER A 156 -9.60 17.35 -7.08
CA SER A 156 -9.47 15.93 -6.73
C SER A 156 -9.67 15.01 -7.94
N LEU A 157 -10.73 15.24 -8.75
CA LEU A 157 -10.96 14.46 -9.97
C LEU A 157 -9.77 14.59 -10.95
N ARG A 158 -9.27 15.81 -11.17
CA ARG A 158 -8.13 16.03 -12.06
C ARG A 158 -6.88 15.31 -11.55
N GLN A 159 -6.65 15.28 -10.25
CA GLN A 159 -5.54 14.53 -9.66
C GLN A 159 -5.69 13.03 -9.93
N LEU A 160 -6.89 12.47 -9.76
CA LEU A 160 -7.14 11.05 -10.08
C LEU A 160 -6.92 10.73 -11.56
N GLU A 161 -7.34 11.62 -12.46
CA GLU A 161 -7.09 11.47 -13.89
C GLU A 161 -5.60 11.46 -14.22
N GLN A 162 -4.83 12.35 -13.57
CA GLN A 162 -3.37 12.37 -13.69
C GLN A 162 -2.73 11.09 -13.16
N ASP A 163 -3.13 10.63 -11.97
CA ASP A 163 -2.57 9.42 -11.35
C ASP A 163 -2.84 8.18 -12.20
N ILE A 164 -4.04 8.07 -12.79
CA ILE A 164 -4.39 7.00 -13.75
C ILE A 164 -3.49 7.08 -14.99
N GLY A 165 -3.20 8.30 -15.49
CA GLY A 165 -2.30 8.54 -16.60
C GLY A 165 -0.88 8.06 -16.32
N ASP A 166 -0.35 8.41 -15.14
CA ASP A 166 0.97 7.96 -14.68
C ASP A 166 1.05 6.42 -14.57
N VAL A 167 0.00 5.76 -14.04
CA VAL A 167 -0.06 4.29 -13.97
C VAL A 167 -0.03 3.66 -15.36
N ASN A 168 -0.72 4.26 -16.35
CA ASN A 168 -0.65 3.80 -17.74
C ASN A 168 0.77 3.93 -18.32
N GLN A 169 1.48 5.01 -17.99
CA GLN A 169 2.87 5.18 -18.41
C GLN A 169 3.75 4.07 -17.81
N ILE A 170 3.55 3.74 -16.53
CA ILE A 170 4.26 2.62 -15.89
C ILE A 170 3.96 1.30 -16.61
N PHE A 171 2.71 1.00 -16.96
CA PHE A 171 2.38 -0.20 -17.74
C PHE A 171 3.09 -0.28 -19.09
N ALA A 172 3.19 0.85 -19.80
CA ALA A 172 3.92 0.93 -21.06
C ALA A 172 5.42 0.67 -20.86
N GLU A 173 5.99 1.15 -19.76
CA GLU A 173 7.39 0.91 -19.41
C GLU A 173 7.62 -0.55 -18.99
N LEU A 174 6.75 -1.16 -18.19
CA LEU A 174 6.83 -2.58 -17.81
C LEU A 174 6.70 -3.51 -19.02
N SER A 175 5.86 -3.16 -20.00
CA SER A 175 5.69 -3.93 -21.23
C SER A 175 6.98 -4.01 -22.06
N ARG A 176 7.84 -2.99 -21.99
CA ARG A 176 9.18 -3.01 -22.62
C ARG A 176 10.13 -3.98 -21.91
N ILE A 177 9.96 -4.17 -20.60
CA ILE A 177 10.74 -5.13 -19.80
C ILE A 177 10.40 -6.58 -20.19
N VAL A 178 9.12 -6.85 -20.49
CA VAL A 178 8.62 -8.19 -20.91
C VAL A 178 9.34 -8.72 -22.14
N HIS A 179 9.72 -7.84 -23.08
CA HIS A 179 10.28 -8.26 -24.38
C HIS A 179 11.69 -8.88 -24.29
N SER A 180 12.36 -8.77 -23.14
CA SER A 180 13.67 -9.40 -22.89
C SER A 180 13.61 -10.86 -22.40
N GLN A 181 12.41 -11.45 -22.29
CA GLN A 181 12.18 -12.75 -21.62
C GLN A 181 12.11 -13.98 -22.57
N GLY A 182 12.55 -13.85 -23.83
CA GLY A 182 12.35 -14.88 -24.87
C GLY A 182 13.01 -16.26 -24.68
N GLU A 183 13.94 -16.44 -23.72
CA GLU A 183 14.64 -17.72 -23.50
C GLU A 183 14.42 -18.34 -22.10
N LEU A 184 13.68 -17.69 -21.20
CA LEU A 184 13.65 -18.06 -19.76
C LEU A 184 12.32 -18.70 -19.30
N VAL A 185 11.37 -18.90 -20.19
CA VAL A 185 10.02 -19.43 -19.87
C VAL A 185 10.08 -20.91 -19.44
N ASP A 186 10.99 -21.70 -20.01
CA ASP A 186 11.05 -23.17 -19.80
C ASP A 186 11.62 -23.63 -18.44
N SER A 187 12.08 -22.72 -17.58
CA SER A 187 12.69 -23.07 -16.28
C SER A 187 12.06 -22.39 -15.06
N ILE A 188 10.92 -21.71 -15.25
CA ILE A 188 10.10 -21.16 -14.17
C ILE A 188 9.28 -22.28 -13.51
N GLU A 189 8.79 -23.24 -14.28
CA GLU A 189 8.02 -24.38 -13.76
C GLU A 189 8.85 -25.25 -12.80
N ALA A 190 10.15 -25.44 -13.09
CA ALA A 190 11.06 -26.22 -12.26
C ALA A 190 11.50 -25.54 -10.93
N ASN A 191 11.35 -24.21 -10.78
CA ASN A 191 11.80 -23.47 -9.60
C ASN A 191 10.65 -22.91 -8.73
N VAL A 192 9.40 -22.97 -9.20
CA VAL A 192 8.22 -22.72 -8.35
C VAL A 192 8.08 -23.83 -7.31
N GLU A 193 8.39 -25.07 -7.68
CA GLU A 193 8.38 -26.23 -6.78
C GLU A 193 9.39 -26.10 -5.63
N GLN A 194 10.59 -25.55 -5.87
CA GLN A 194 11.57 -25.32 -4.79
C GLN A 194 11.26 -24.12 -3.89
N ALA A 195 10.53 -23.10 -4.36
CA ALA A 195 10.19 -21.92 -3.56
C ALA A 195 9.02 -22.16 -2.61
N GLN A 196 8.05 -23.00 -3.02
CA GLN A 196 6.95 -23.45 -2.16
C GLN A 196 7.45 -24.25 -0.94
N ILE A 197 8.58 -24.95 -1.09
CA ILE A 197 9.26 -25.66 0.01
C ILE A 197 9.89 -24.69 1.03
N ARG A 198 10.40 -23.52 0.59
CA ARG A 198 11.09 -22.57 1.50
C ARG A 198 10.17 -21.62 2.28
N VAL A 199 8.99 -21.29 1.75
CA VAL A 199 7.99 -20.47 2.49
C VAL A 199 7.37 -21.29 3.63
N THR A 200 7.17 -22.59 3.44
CA THR A 200 6.68 -23.51 4.48
C THR A 200 7.68 -23.66 5.64
N GLN A 201 8.99 -23.53 5.38
CA GLN A 201 10.02 -23.54 6.44
C GLN A 201 10.10 -22.21 7.23
N GLY A 202 9.74 -21.07 6.62
CA GLY A 202 9.79 -19.75 7.27
C GLY A 202 8.76 -19.57 8.39
N ALA A 203 7.55 -20.10 8.20
CA ALA A 203 6.51 -20.11 9.23
C ALA A 203 6.85 -21.06 10.40
N SER A 204 7.52 -22.19 10.12
CA SER A 204 7.94 -23.16 11.15
C SER A 204 9.02 -22.61 12.09
N ASN A 205 9.90 -21.73 11.60
CA ASN A 205 10.97 -21.15 12.41
C ASN A 205 10.48 -20.15 13.47
N VAL A 206 9.37 -19.45 13.22
CA VAL A 206 8.77 -18.53 14.21
C VAL A 206 8.01 -19.31 15.28
N GLU A 207 7.28 -20.37 14.90
CA GLU A 207 6.56 -21.22 15.84
C GLU A 207 7.51 -22.05 16.73
N GLN A 208 8.58 -22.61 16.15
CA GLN A 208 9.62 -23.31 16.92
C GLN A 208 10.40 -22.36 17.84
N ALA A 209 10.71 -21.13 17.41
CA ALA A 209 11.43 -20.16 18.26
C ALA A 209 10.64 -19.79 19.54
N VAL A 210 9.32 -19.67 19.46
CA VAL A 210 8.45 -19.44 20.63
C VAL A 210 8.41 -20.69 21.53
N TYR A 211 8.30 -21.88 20.94
CA TYR A 211 8.28 -23.15 21.68
C TYR A 211 9.59 -23.44 22.44
N TYR A 212 10.75 -23.23 21.81
CA TYR A 212 12.06 -23.42 22.44
C TYR A 212 12.35 -22.39 23.54
N ASN A 213 11.93 -21.13 23.37
CA ASN A 213 12.08 -20.11 24.42
C ASN A 213 11.25 -20.42 25.67
N HIS A 214 10.04 -20.98 25.51
CA HIS A 214 9.21 -21.38 26.65
C HIS A 214 9.83 -22.54 27.45
N LYS A 215 10.31 -23.59 26.76
CA LYS A 215 11.01 -24.71 27.41
C LYS A 215 12.33 -24.30 28.06
N ALA A 216 13.08 -23.37 27.44
CA ALA A 216 14.32 -22.85 28.02
C ALA A 216 14.07 -22.06 29.31
N ARG A 217 12.97 -21.28 29.39
CA ARG A 217 12.56 -20.56 30.61
C ARG A 217 12.22 -21.52 31.76
N GLN A 218 11.49 -22.60 31.50
CA GLN A 218 11.16 -23.61 32.51
C GLN A 218 12.42 -24.32 33.05
N LYS A 219 13.35 -24.70 32.16
CA LYS A 219 14.63 -25.33 32.57
C LYS A 219 15.53 -24.38 33.36
N LYS A 220 15.58 -23.09 32.98
CA LYS A 220 16.32 -22.06 33.74
C LYS A 220 15.76 -21.87 35.15
N MET A 221 14.43 -21.82 35.31
CA MET A 221 13.83 -21.68 36.65
C MET A 221 14.12 -22.90 37.54
N LEU A 222 14.07 -24.12 37.00
CA LEU A 222 14.40 -25.32 37.76
C LEU A 222 15.87 -25.35 38.21
N LEU A 223 16.79 -24.93 37.33
CA LEU A 223 18.22 -24.82 37.65
C LEU A 223 18.47 -23.78 38.76
N VAL A 224 17.81 -22.62 38.70
CA VAL A 224 17.90 -21.59 39.74
C VAL A 224 17.36 -22.12 41.07
N ALA A 225 16.21 -22.80 41.09
CA ALA A 225 15.65 -23.40 42.30
C ALA A 225 16.61 -24.42 42.94
N PHE A 226 17.23 -25.28 42.15
CA PHE A 226 18.21 -26.25 42.65
C PHE A 226 19.43 -25.57 43.29
N LEU A 227 19.99 -24.53 42.64
CA LEU A 227 21.11 -23.77 43.19
C LEU A 227 20.74 -23.07 44.51
N THR A 228 19.53 -22.53 44.63
CA THR A 228 19.08 -21.90 45.87
C THR A 228 18.99 -22.89 47.03
N ILE A 229 18.50 -24.12 46.78
CA ILE A 229 18.43 -25.17 47.80
C ILE A 229 19.83 -25.61 48.22
N LEU A 230 20.75 -25.76 47.27
CA LEU A 230 22.13 -26.15 47.55
C LEU A 230 22.85 -25.12 48.44
N ILE A 231 22.70 -23.82 48.13
CA ILE A 231 23.26 -22.73 48.94
C ILE A 231 22.65 -22.76 50.35
N PHE A 232 21.34 -23.01 50.46
CA PHE A 232 20.66 -23.08 51.75
C PHE A 232 21.18 -24.23 52.63
N ILE A 233 21.38 -25.41 52.06
CA ILE A 233 21.95 -26.57 52.76
C ILE A 233 23.37 -26.27 53.24
N ILE A 234 24.21 -25.69 52.38
CA ILE A 234 25.59 -25.32 52.74
C ILE A 234 25.59 -24.26 53.86
N GLY A 235 24.70 -23.27 53.79
CA GLY A 235 24.54 -22.27 54.85
C GLY A 235 24.13 -22.91 56.18
N LEU A 236 23.19 -23.87 56.15
CA LEU A 236 22.71 -24.60 57.32
C LEU A 236 23.79 -25.47 57.96
N THR A 237 24.60 -26.17 57.16
CA THR A 237 25.69 -26.99 57.70
C THR A 237 26.76 -26.14 58.36
N ILE A 238 27.10 -24.99 57.78
CA ILE A 238 28.06 -24.05 58.38
C ILE A 238 27.48 -23.44 59.66
N TYR A 239 26.19 -23.10 59.69
CA TYR A 239 25.52 -22.56 60.87
C TYR A 239 25.43 -23.59 62.02
N LEU A 240 25.12 -24.85 61.73
CA LEU A 240 25.05 -25.93 62.72
C LEU A 240 26.43 -26.40 63.20
N ALA A 241 27.46 -26.24 62.38
CA ALA A 241 28.85 -26.60 62.71
C ALA A 241 29.59 -25.49 63.49
N ARG A 242 28.94 -24.35 63.74
CA ARG A 242 29.46 -23.22 64.50
C ARG A 242 28.80 -23.15 65.87
#